data_AF-A0A4P5W7U8-F1
#
_entry.id   AF-A0A4P5W7U8-F1
#
_cell.length_a   1.000
_cell.length_b   1.000
_cell.length_c   1.000
_cell.angle_alpha   90.00
_cell.angle_beta   90.00
_cell.angle_gamma   90.00
#
_symmetry.space_group_name_H-M   'P 1'
#
loop_
_entity.id
_entity.type
_entity.pdbx_description
1 polymer ?
#
loop_
_entity_poly.entity_id
_entity_poly.type
_entity_poly.pdbx_seq_one_letter_code
_entity_poly.pdbx_strand_id
1 'polypeptide(L)'
;MEELVTGGTYPYRRTYSFTDADDYWDSAIMDYADDGVIDYYSTQTVDADGTITSQTSDQYADGVDVYSGTYEVDADGNIRNTSYMDGVVTSVWEYEYADGVLSVLRADSNGDGLWETVQNYDSFGHLIYQMYDTPTSDGMIDSLQTWSYDARGRRLGGNTDTLGDGTFEWEQWSVEGYVCGSM
;
A
#
# COMPACT_ATOMS: atom_id res chain seq x y z
N MET A 1 19.63 1.25 -21.51
CA MET A 1 18.87 2.06 -22.48
C MET A 1 18.97 3.52 -22.05
N GLU A 2 19.12 4.46 -22.97
CA GLU A 2 19.22 5.90 -22.67
C GLU A 2 18.11 6.66 -23.40
N GLU A 3 17.41 7.53 -22.67
CA GLU A 3 16.36 8.41 -23.21
C GLU A 3 16.68 9.86 -22.87
N LEU A 4 16.77 10.70 -23.90
CA LEU A 4 16.95 12.14 -23.77
C LEU A 4 15.66 12.86 -24.15
N VAL A 5 15.06 13.57 -23.19
CA VAL A 5 13.81 14.31 -23.40
C VAL A 5 14.11 15.82 -23.41
N THR A 6 14.04 16.42 -24.60
CA THR A 6 14.40 17.84 -24.85
C THR A 6 13.19 18.76 -25.08
N GLY A 7 11.97 18.25 -24.87
CA GLY A 7 10.72 18.94 -25.23
C GLY A 7 10.08 19.81 -24.14
N GLY A 8 10.68 19.95 -22.95
CA GLY A 8 10.14 20.68 -21.79
C GLY A 8 10.97 21.89 -21.35
N THR A 9 10.44 22.68 -20.40
CA THR A 9 11.10 23.87 -19.81
C THR A 9 12.47 23.57 -19.17
N TYR A 10 12.74 22.30 -18.85
CA TYR A 10 14.04 21.80 -18.42
C TYR A 10 14.30 20.46 -19.14
N PRO A 11 15.39 20.31 -19.89
CA PRO A 11 15.77 19.01 -20.43
C PRO A 11 16.09 18.08 -19.26
N TYR A 12 15.87 16.78 -19.44
CA TYR A 12 16.40 15.78 -18.54
C TYR A 12 16.90 14.58 -19.33
N ARG A 13 17.90 13.91 -18.78
CA ARG A 13 18.43 12.66 -19.31
C ARG A 13 18.14 11.55 -18.32
N ARG A 14 17.69 10.41 -18.86
CA ARG A 14 17.47 9.21 -18.07
C ARG A 14 18.23 8.03 -18.68
N THR A 15 18.93 7.30 -17.82
CA THR A 15 19.64 6.09 -18.22
C THR A 15 19.19 4.92 -17.35
N TYR A 16 18.87 3.81 -18.01
CA TYR A 16 18.51 2.55 -17.39
C TYR A 16 19.63 1.53 -17.59
N SER A 17 20.02 0.88 -16.51
CA SER A 17 20.83 -0.33 -16.52
C SER A 17 19.92 -1.56 -16.40
N PHE A 18 20.42 -2.70 -16.88
CA PHE A 18 19.71 -3.98 -16.88
C PHE A 18 20.77 -5.05 -16.55
N THR A 19 20.53 -5.93 -15.57
CA THR A 19 21.50 -6.97 -15.16
C THR A 19 21.11 -8.38 -15.58
N ASP A 20 19.88 -8.63 -16.02
CA ASP A 20 19.37 -9.95 -16.39
C ASP A 20 18.96 -10.06 -17.87
N ALA A 21 18.72 -11.30 -18.31
CA ALA A 21 18.39 -11.64 -19.70
C ALA A 21 16.92 -11.37 -20.06
N ASP A 22 16.13 -10.92 -19.08
CA ASP A 22 14.67 -10.80 -19.16
C ASP A 22 14.19 -9.34 -19.31
N ASP A 23 15.12 -8.42 -19.61
CA ASP A 23 14.88 -6.99 -19.88
C ASP A 23 14.29 -6.20 -18.68
N TYR A 24 14.52 -6.64 -17.43
CA TYR A 24 14.18 -5.84 -16.25
C TYR A 24 15.30 -4.84 -15.94
N TRP A 25 14.94 -3.57 -15.75
CA TRP A 25 15.94 -2.58 -15.33
C TRP A 25 16.29 -2.81 -13.86
N ASP A 26 17.55 -2.67 -13.49
CA ASP A 26 18.03 -2.84 -12.11
C ASP A 26 18.34 -1.50 -11.45
N SER A 27 18.73 -0.52 -12.27
CA SER A 27 18.91 0.85 -11.83
C SER A 27 18.52 1.88 -12.88
N ALA A 28 18.09 3.04 -12.40
CA ALA A 28 17.80 4.22 -13.20
C ALA A 28 18.51 5.43 -12.59
N ILE A 29 19.15 6.23 -13.44
CA ILE A 29 19.66 7.56 -13.09
C ILE A 29 18.88 8.63 -13.85
N MET A 30 18.62 9.77 -13.20
CA MET A 30 18.15 10.98 -13.86
C MET A 30 19.07 12.16 -13.55
N ASP A 31 19.41 12.88 -14.62
CA ASP A 31 20.11 14.16 -14.64
C ASP A 31 19.08 15.21 -15.07
N TYR A 32 18.60 15.99 -14.10
CA TYR A 32 17.74 17.12 -14.35
C TYR A 32 18.57 18.30 -14.85
N ALA A 33 18.04 19.03 -15.82
CA ALA A 33 18.75 20.07 -16.55
C ALA A 33 19.85 19.58 -17.51
N ASP A 34 20.11 18.26 -17.57
CA ASP A 34 21.08 17.65 -18.50
C ASP A 34 22.48 18.28 -18.37
N ASP A 35 22.88 18.60 -17.13
CA ASP A 35 24.09 19.35 -16.81
C ASP A 35 25.30 18.46 -16.52
N GLY A 36 25.11 17.14 -16.55
CA GLY A 36 26.11 16.12 -16.30
C GLY A 36 26.22 15.72 -14.83
N VAL A 37 25.41 16.28 -13.93
CA VAL A 37 25.27 15.88 -12.54
C VAL A 37 24.04 14.99 -12.41
N ILE A 38 24.18 13.85 -11.73
CA ILE A 38 23.04 12.99 -11.42
C ILE A 38 22.32 13.58 -10.23
N ASP A 39 21.01 13.80 -10.36
CA ASP A 39 20.16 14.29 -9.27
C ASP A 39 19.38 13.17 -8.59
N TYR A 40 19.06 12.11 -9.34
CA TYR A 40 18.21 11.03 -8.85
C TYR A 40 18.78 9.68 -9.26
N TYR A 41 18.84 8.78 -8.29
CA TYR A 41 19.19 7.40 -8.49
C TYR A 41 18.10 6.51 -7.90
N SER A 42 17.71 5.46 -8.62
CA SER A 42 16.81 4.43 -8.12
C SER A 42 17.32 3.06 -8.49
N THR A 43 17.15 2.11 -7.57
CA THR A 43 17.40 0.70 -7.82
C THR A 43 16.16 -0.13 -7.57
N GLN A 44 16.06 -1.26 -8.25
CA GLN A 44 15.06 -2.27 -7.94
C GLN A 44 15.68 -3.66 -7.98
N THR A 45 15.17 -4.55 -7.14
CA THR A 45 15.49 -5.98 -7.16
C THR A 45 14.25 -6.73 -7.58
N VAL A 46 14.41 -7.65 -8.52
CA VAL A 46 13.36 -8.58 -8.95
C VAL A 46 13.70 -10.00 -8.50
N ASP A 47 12.68 -10.80 -8.22
CA ASP A 47 12.84 -12.25 -8.04
C ASP A 47 12.96 -12.98 -9.39
N ALA A 48 13.08 -14.32 -9.34
CA ALA A 48 13.25 -15.16 -10.51
C ALA A 48 12.04 -15.16 -11.47
N ASP A 49 10.88 -14.70 -11.01
CA ASP A 49 9.65 -14.61 -11.80
C ASP A 49 9.43 -13.17 -12.33
N GLY A 50 10.39 -12.26 -12.09
CA GLY A 50 10.35 -10.86 -12.53
C GLY A 50 9.52 -9.95 -11.63
N THR A 51 9.19 -10.38 -10.42
CA THR A 51 8.43 -9.59 -9.46
C THR A 51 9.35 -8.71 -8.64
N ILE A 52 9.05 -7.42 -8.53
CA ILE A 52 9.86 -6.48 -7.74
C ILE A 52 9.73 -6.84 -6.25
N THR A 53 10.86 -7.15 -5.62
CA THR A 53 10.97 -7.49 -4.19
C THR A 53 11.53 -6.35 -3.35
N SER A 54 12.21 -5.39 -3.97
CA SER A 54 12.64 -4.16 -3.29
C SER A 54 12.85 -3.03 -4.27
N GLN A 55 12.70 -1.80 -3.80
CA GLN A 55 13.07 -0.58 -4.52
C GLN A 55 13.75 0.40 -3.57
N THR A 56 14.77 1.10 -4.04
CA THR A 56 15.33 2.27 -3.34
C THR A 56 15.36 3.48 -4.25
N SER A 57 15.36 4.67 -3.66
CA SER A 57 15.67 5.90 -4.35
C SER A 57 16.42 6.90 -3.49
N ASP A 58 17.41 7.54 -4.10
CA ASP A 58 18.20 8.65 -3.59
C ASP A 58 17.87 9.88 -4.44
N GLN A 59 17.18 10.86 -3.83
CA GLN A 59 16.70 12.07 -4.49
C GLN A 59 17.76 13.15 -4.69
N TYR A 60 19.00 12.89 -4.28
CA TYR A 60 20.13 13.83 -4.45
C TYR A 60 21.40 13.17 -5.00
N ALA A 61 21.33 11.86 -5.28
CA ALA A 61 22.46 11.01 -5.66
C ALA A 61 23.68 11.20 -4.73
N ASP A 62 23.44 11.46 -3.44
CA ASP A 62 24.48 11.70 -2.44
C ASP A 62 24.96 10.41 -1.74
N GLY A 63 24.39 9.27 -2.14
CA GLY A 63 24.69 7.94 -1.60
C GLY A 63 23.85 7.58 -0.38
N VAL A 64 22.84 8.40 -0.02
CA VAL A 64 21.88 8.11 1.04
C VAL A 64 20.51 7.90 0.42
N ASP A 65 19.99 6.68 0.50
CA ASP A 65 18.62 6.39 0.10
C ASP A 65 17.65 7.23 0.95
N VAL A 66 16.84 8.04 0.28
CA VAL A 66 15.78 8.87 0.89
C VAL A 66 14.49 8.04 1.04
N TYR A 67 14.36 6.97 0.26
CA TYR A 67 13.21 6.09 0.29
C TYR A 67 13.61 4.67 -0.07
N SER A 68 13.17 3.72 0.73
CA SER A 68 13.28 2.29 0.44
C SER A 68 11.95 1.60 0.70
N GLY A 69 11.58 0.70 -0.21
CA GLY A 69 10.40 -0.14 -0.12
C GLY A 69 10.77 -1.60 -0.31
N THR A 70 10.21 -2.49 0.50
CA THR A 70 10.33 -3.94 0.33
C THR A 70 8.97 -4.57 0.09
N TYR A 71 8.93 -5.59 -0.76
CA TYR A 71 7.73 -6.33 -1.10
C TYR A 71 7.99 -7.82 -0.89
N GLU A 72 7.17 -8.47 -0.09
CA GLU A 72 7.17 -9.93 0.02
C GLU A 72 5.97 -10.47 -0.74
N VAL A 73 6.20 -11.45 -1.60
CA VAL A 73 5.16 -12.11 -2.40
C VAL A 73 5.03 -13.57 -2.02
N ASP A 74 3.82 -14.11 -2.09
CA ASP A 74 3.57 -15.54 -1.94
C ASP A 74 3.82 -16.32 -3.24
N ALA A 75 3.69 -17.65 -3.17
CA ALA A 75 3.92 -18.54 -4.30
C ALA A 75 2.94 -18.35 -5.48
N ASP A 76 1.83 -17.66 -5.25
CA ASP A 76 0.84 -17.33 -6.27
C ASP A 76 1.08 -15.91 -6.85
N GLY A 77 2.13 -15.22 -6.39
CA GLY A 77 2.51 -13.87 -6.83
C GLY A 77 1.77 -12.73 -6.12
N ASN A 78 1.03 -13.02 -5.04
CA ASN A 78 0.32 -11.98 -4.30
C ASN A 78 1.24 -11.31 -3.27
N ILE A 79 1.21 -9.98 -3.19
CA ILE A 79 1.94 -9.22 -2.16
C ILE A 79 1.36 -9.55 -0.79
N ARG A 80 2.20 -10.09 0.10
CA ARG A 80 1.92 -10.43 1.51
C ARG A 80 2.38 -9.36 2.48
N ASN A 81 3.48 -8.68 2.16
CA ASN A 81 4.02 -7.62 3.01
C ASN A 81 4.54 -6.48 2.15
N THR A 82 4.33 -5.25 2.60
CA THR A 82 5.02 -4.07 2.09
C THR A 82 5.55 -3.28 3.27
N SER A 83 6.82 -2.89 3.22
CA SER A 83 7.40 -1.98 4.21
C SER A 83 8.05 -0.80 3.52
N TYR A 84 7.92 0.40 4.09
CA TYR A 84 8.61 1.60 3.63
C TYR A 84 9.50 2.16 4.72
N MET A 85 10.70 2.59 4.35
CA MET A 85 11.68 3.17 5.26
C MET A 85 12.32 4.44 4.68
N ASP A 86 12.50 5.44 5.53
CA ASP A 86 13.33 6.63 5.33
C ASP A 86 14.37 6.62 6.47
N GLY A 87 15.42 5.80 6.31
CA GLY A 87 16.42 5.51 7.34
C GLY A 87 15.96 4.60 8.50
N VAL A 88 14.67 4.57 8.83
CA VAL A 88 14.00 3.66 9.78
C VAL A 88 12.64 3.25 9.18
N VAL A 89 12.10 2.08 9.56
CA VAL A 89 10.74 1.67 9.18
C VAL A 89 9.77 2.79 9.52
N THR A 90 9.10 3.31 8.51
CA THR A 90 8.09 4.35 8.64
C THR A 90 6.69 3.78 8.59
N SER A 91 6.51 2.64 7.92
CA SER A 91 5.21 2.01 7.77
C SER A 91 5.31 0.59 7.19
N VAL A 92 4.34 -0.25 7.53
CA VAL A 92 4.21 -1.66 7.16
C VAL A 92 2.75 -1.99 6.84
N TRP A 93 2.52 -2.73 5.76
CA TRP A 93 1.22 -3.31 5.40
C TRP A 93 1.36 -4.81 5.27
N GLU A 94 0.43 -5.53 5.88
CA GLU A 94 0.32 -6.98 5.78
C GLU A 94 -0.99 -7.36 5.09
N TYR A 95 -0.90 -8.33 4.19
CA TYR A 95 -2.00 -8.82 3.38
C TYR A 95 -2.11 -10.34 3.51
N GLU A 96 -3.30 -10.82 3.81
CA GLU A 96 -3.61 -12.25 3.81
C GLU A 96 -4.66 -12.55 2.76
N TYR A 97 -4.48 -13.65 2.03
CA TYR A 97 -5.39 -14.11 0.99
C TYR A 97 -5.93 -15.49 1.33
N ALA A 98 -7.21 -15.69 1.06
CA ALA A 98 -7.90 -16.98 1.09
C ALA A 98 -8.45 -17.26 -0.31
N ASP A 99 -8.07 -18.41 -0.90
CA ASP A 99 -8.45 -18.79 -2.27
C ASP A 99 -8.15 -17.72 -3.33
N GLY A 100 -7.04 -16.99 -3.15
CA GLY A 100 -6.61 -15.90 -4.04
C GLY A 100 -7.38 -14.59 -3.89
N VAL A 101 -8.29 -14.50 -2.92
CA VAL A 101 -9.04 -13.29 -2.58
C VAL A 101 -8.48 -12.71 -1.29
N LEU A 102 -8.23 -11.39 -1.25
CA LEU A 102 -7.78 -10.70 -0.04
C LEU A 102 -8.80 -10.95 1.08
N SER A 103 -8.35 -11.50 2.21
CA SER A 103 -9.17 -11.81 3.37
C SER A 103 -8.87 -10.88 4.55
N VAL A 104 -7.62 -10.45 4.72
CA VAL A 104 -7.20 -9.54 5.80
C VAL A 104 -6.19 -8.52 5.26
N LEU A 105 -6.33 -7.27 5.68
CA LEU A 105 -5.33 -6.23 5.53
C LEU A 105 -5.03 -5.63 6.90
N ARG A 106 -3.75 -5.45 7.23
CA ARG A 106 -3.30 -4.71 8.41
C ARG A 106 -2.32 -3.63 7.99
N ALA A 107 -2.36 -2.46 8.64
CA ALA A 107 -1.42 -1.39 8.37
C ALA A 107 -0.93 -0.75 9.67
N ASP A 108 0.39 -0.69 9.79
CA ASP A 108 1.16 0.11 10.74
C ASP A 108 1.69 1.28 9.90
N SER A 109 1.08 2.43 10.03
CA SER A 109 1.32 3.61 9.21
C SER A 109 2.38 4.55 9.78
N ASN A 110 2.81 4.33 11.03
CA ASN A 110 3.75 5.19 11.73
C ASN A 110 5.06 4.47 12.13
N GLY A 111 5.13 3.15 11.94
CA GLY A 111 6.28 2.30 12.19
C GLY A 111 6.51 1.96 13.66
N ASP A 112 5.51 2.11 14.53
CA ASP A 112 5.65 1.87 15.98
C ASP A 112 5.43 0.40 16.38
N GLY A 113 5.01 -0.45 15.43
CA GLY A 113 4.75 -1.86 15.62
C GLY A 113 3.33 -2.20 16.08
N LEU A 114 2.44 -1.22 16.14
CA LEU A 114 1.01 -1.39 16.37
C LEU A 114 0.23 -1.20 15.06
N TRP A 115 -0.93 -1.84 14.97
CA TRP A 115 -1.77 -1.76 13.77
C TRP A 115 -2.78 -0.62 13.90
N GLU A 116 -2.61 0.47 13.16
CA GLU A 116 -3.62 1.52 13.08
C GLU A 116 -4.84 1.12 12.26
N THR A 117 -4.70 0.17 11.35
CA THR A 117 -5.81 -0.29 10.52
C THR A 117 -5.85 -1.80 10.46
N VAL A 118 -7.03 -2.39 10.69
CA VAL A 118 -7.30 -3.78 10.34
C VAL A 118 -8.60 -3.87 9.57
N GLN A 119 -8.56 -4.55 8.43
CA GLN A 119 -9.69 -4.78 7.54
C GLN A 119 -9.86 -6.27 7.28
N ASN A 120 -11.10 -6.76 7.31
CA ASN A 120 -11.43 -8.12 6.91
C ASN A 120 -12.45 -8.11 5.78
N TYR A 121 -12.29 -9.06 4.88
CA TYR A 121 -13.13 -9.21 3.69
C TYR A 121 -13.78 -10.60 3.66
N ASP A 122 -14.93 -10.68 3.00
CA ASP A 122 -15.56 -11.96 2.72
C ASP A 122 -14.86 -12.70 1.55
N SER A 123 -15.30 -13.93 1.27
CA SER A 123 -14.76 -14.77 0.19
C SER A 123 -14.95 -14.19 -1.23
N PHE A 124 -15.72 -13.11 -1.37
CA PHE A 124 -15.94 -12.41 -2.63
C PHE A 124 -15.17 -11.07 -2.68
N GLY A 125 -14.42 -10.73 -1.63
CA GLY A 125 -13.61 -9.52 -1.53
C GLY A 125 -14.40 -8.29 -1.04
N HIS A 126 -15.60 -8.47 -0.49
CA HIS A 126 -16.32 -7.34 0.10
C HIS A 126 -15.82 -7.07 1.53
N LEU A 127 -15.56 -5.81 1.85
CA LEU A 127 -15.15 -5.38 3.18
C LEU A 127 -16.30 -5.58 4.18
N ILE A 128 -16.10 -6.44 5.18
CA ILE A 128 -17.10 -6.80 6.20
C ILE A 128 -16.76 -6.26 7.60
N TYR A 129 -15.50 -5.87 7.82
CA TYR A 129 -15.02 -5.35 9.08
C TYR A 129 -13.87 -4.38 8.81
N GLN A 130 -13.85 -3.25 9.50
CA GLN A 130 -12.76 -2.28 9.48
C GLN A 130 -12.63 -1.64 10.86
N MET A 131 -11.43 -1.62 11.40
CA MET A 131 -11.11 -0.85 12.61
C MET A 131 -10.01 0.16 12.32
N TYR A 132 -10.04 1.25 13.09
CA TYR A 132 -9.00 2.27 13.14
C TYR A 132 -8.57 2.56 14.57
N ASP A 133 -7.27 2.65 14.79
CA ASP A 133 -6.61 3.28 15.95
C ASP A 133 -5.94 4.57 15.45
N THR A 134 -6.78 5.48 14.99
CA THR A 134 -6.38 6.81 14.56
C THR A 134 -7.46 7.79 15.04
N PRO A 135 -7.07 8.96 15.56
CA PRO A 135 -5.76 9.58 15.42
C PRO A 135 -4.77 9.34 16.57
N THR A 136 -5.11 8.55 17.60
CA THR A 136 -4.23 8.40 18.77
C THR A 136 -3.05 7.47 18.52
N SER A 137 -3.25 6.40 17.75
CA SER A 137 -2.24 5.37 17.49
C SER A 137 -1.61 4.89 18.79
N ASP A 138 -2.45 4.55 19.77
CA ASP A 138 -2.05 4.21 21.14
C ASP A 138 -2.27 2.73 21.48
N GLY A 139 -2.64 1.93 20.48
CA GLY A 139 -2.99 0.52 20.56
C GLY A 139 -4.46 0.26 20.88
N MET A 140 -5.29 1.31 21.00
CA MET A 140 -6.73 1.18 21.28
C MET A 140 -7.57 1.54 20.06
N ILE A 141 -8.69 0.85 19.89
CA ILE A 141 -9.60 1.11 18.77
C ILE A 141 -10.28 2.46 19.01
N ASP A 142 -10.13 3.40 18.07
CA ASP A 142 -10.85 4.68 18.03
C ASP A 142 -12.19 4.55 17.28
N SER A 143 -12.23 3.70 16.25
CA SER A 143 -13.47 3.44 15.52
C SER A 143 -13.53 2.05 14.90
N LEU A 144 -14.75 1.56 14.75
CA LEU A 144 -15.06 0.25 14.22
C LEU A 144 -16.26 0.34 13.27
N GLN A 145 -16.14 -0.30 12.12
CA GLN A 145 -17.20 -0.42 11.13
C GLN A 145 -17.38 -1.88 10.72
N THR A 146 -18.64 -2.28 10.54
CA THR A 146 -19.00 -3.60 10.04
C THR A 146 -20.00 -3.49 8.91
N TRP A 147 -19.98 -4.44 7.99
CA TRP A 147 -20.93 -4.47 6.88
C TRP A 147 -21.38 -5.89 6.57
N SER A 148 -22.58 -5.98 5.98
CA SER A 148 -23.13 -7.23 5.45
C SER A 148 -23.60 -7.02 4.01
N TYR A 149 -23.53 -8.09 3.22
CA TYR A 149 -23.88 -8.08 1.80
C TYR A 149 -24.79 -9.26 1.47
N ASP A 150 -25.60 -9.11 0.43
CA ASP A 150 -26.35 -10.22 -0.14
C ASP A 150 -25.47 -11.03 -1.12
N ALA A 151 -26.02 -12.16 -1.60
CA ALA A 151 -25.32 -13.03 -2.55
C ALA A 151 -25.01 -12.38 -3.91
N ARG A 152 -25.48 -11.16 -4.17
CA ARG A 152 -25.18 -10.36 -5.37
C ARG A 152 -24.19 -9.23 -5.08
N GLY A 153 -23.62 -9.18 -3.88
CA GLY A 153 -22.68 -8.14 -3.44
C GLY A 153 -23.34 -6.81 -3.09
N ARG A 154 -24.67 -6.77 -2.92
CA ARG A 154 -25.35 -5.52 -2.51
C ARG A 154 -25.30 -5.39 -0.99
N ARG A 155 -24.86 -4.23 -0.50
CA ARG A 155 -24.78 -3.95 0.93
C ARG A 155 -26.17 -4.03 1.56
N LEU A 156 -26.33 -4.98 2.48
CA LEU A 156 -27.54 -5.18 3.27
C LEU A 156 -27.59 -4.24 4.47
N GLY A 157 -26.45 -3.89 5.05
CA GLY A 157 -26.38 -3.02 6.21
C GLY A 157 -24.97 -2.91 6.78
N GLY A 158 -24.86 -2.25 7.92
CA GLY A 158 -23.62 -2.09 8.66
C GLY A 158 -23.79 -1.29 9.94
N ASN A 159 -22.79 -1.40 10.81
CA ASN A 159 -22.72 -0.65 12.06
C ASN A 159 -21.46 0.20 12.09
N THR A 160 -21.51 1.33 12.81
CA THR A 160 -20.35 2.18 13.07
C THR A 160 -20.31 2.54 14.56
N ASP A 161 -19.17 2.25 15.18
CA ASP A 161 -18.73 2.74 16.48
C ASP A 161 -17.64 3.77 16.16
N THR A 162 -17.91 5.03 16.46
CA THR A 162 -17.06 6.18 16.16
C THR A 162 -16.24 6.64 17.36
N LEU A 163 -16.51 6.06 18.54
CA LEU A 163 -15.89 6.45 19.80
C LEU A 163 -14.97 5.38 20.36
N GLY A 164 -14.97 4.18 19.77
CA GLY A 164 -14.14 3.07 20.21
C GLY A 164 -14.57 2.50 21.56
N ASP A 165 -15.79 2.81 22.01
CA ASP A 165 -16.26 2.46 23.34
C ASP A 165 -16.98 1.10 23.39
N GLY A 166 -17.13 0.45 22.22
CA GLY A 166 -17.81 -0.82 22.04
C GLY A 166 -19.32 -0.69 21.80
N THR A 167 -19.85 0.53 21.71
CA THR A 167 -21.24 0.84 21.38
C THR A 167 -21.32 1.39 19.96
N PHE A 168 -22.30 0.92 19.17
CA PHE A 168 -22.53 1.47 17.83
C PHE A 168 -23.40 2.74 17.91
N GLU A 169 -22.89 3.86 17.41
CA GLU A 169 -23.68 5.10 17.25
C GLU A 169 -24.53 5.11 15.99
N TRP A 170 -24.17 4.29 15.00
CA TRP A 170 -24.90 4.24 13.75
C TRP A 170 -25.16 2.81 13.33
N GLU A 171 -26.41 2.56 13.01
CA GLU A 171 -26.81 1.32 12.35
C GLU A 171 -27.54 1.65 11.06
N GLN A 172 -27.14 0.97 9.99
CA GLN A 172 -27.73 1.10 8.66
C GLN A 172 -28.18 -0.27 8.18
N TRP A 173 -29.36 -0.32 7.56
CA TRP A 173 -29.89 -1.50 6.91
C TRP A 173 -30.65 -1.11 5.64
N SER A 174 -30.69 -2.03 4.69
CA SER A 174 -31.45 -1.88 3.46
C SER A 174 -32.66 -2.78 3.47
N VAL A 175 -33.81 -2.21 3.12
CA VAL A 175 -35.06 -2.94 2.91
C VAL A 175 -35.51 -2.63 1.48
N GLU A 176 -35.62 -3.67 0.66
CA GLU A 176 -36.08 -3.55 -0.74
C GLU A 176 -35.29 -2.55 -1.61
N GLY A 177 -34.00 -2.32 -1.30
CA GLY A 177 -33.14 -1.38 -2.03
C GLY A 177 -33.17 0.06 -1.52
N TYR A 178 -33.94 0.35 -0.47
CA TYR A 178 -33.88 1.63 0.25
C TYR A 178 -32.96 1.52 1.45
N VAL A 179 -32.05 2.49 1.59
CA VAL A 179 -31.17 2.62 2.75
C VAL A 179 -31.94 3.29 3.89
N CYS A 180 -32.04 2.62 5.03
CA CYS A 180 -32.59 3.13 6.27
C CYS A 180 -31.53 3.06 7.37
N GLY A 181 -31.65 3.88 8.41
CA GLY A 181 -30.72 3.81 9.54
C GLY A 181 -31.27 4.49 10.79
N SER A 182 -30.64 4.20 11.93
CA SER A 182 -30.94 4.80 13.22
C SER A 182 -29.66 5.27 13.92
N MET A 183 -29.83 6.29 14.77
CA MET A 183 -28.90 6.71 15.82
C MET A 183 -29.39 6.16 17.16
#